data_AF-A0A6V7KU65-F1
#
_entry.id   AF-A0A6V7KU65-F1
#
_cell.length_a   1.000
_cell.length_b   1.000
_cell.length_c   1.000
_cell.angle_alpha   90.00
_cell.angle_beta   90.00
_cell.angle_gamma   90.00
#
_symmetry.space_group_name_H-M   'P 1'
#
loop_
_entity.id
_entity.type
_entity.pdbx_description
1 polymer ?
#
loop_
_entity_poly.entity_id
_entity_poly.type
_entity_poly.pdbx_seq_one_letter_code
_entity_poly.pdbx_strand_id
1 'polypeptide(L)'
;LSTDKHPRISTRVGPSRLPGYMVLSMLLPGQVYSYYGDEIGMTDSKAPWNDTQSDTQARLTADSLVEYSRNAPRTPMQWNGATNTAGFSTNETTYLPVNENYDYQNVESLIDEPSSTLNTYKKLVKLRKEPVFQFGHLNIGTLNNDTVLVIK
;
A
#
# COMPACT_ATOMS: atom_id res chain seq x y z
N LEU A 1 -5.36 5.74 -3.69
CA LEU A 1 -5.65 5.97 -2.24
C LEU A 1 -4.45 6.55 -1.51
N SER A 2 -3.23 6.18 -1.89
CA SER A 2 -1.99 6.81 -1.42
C SER A 2 -1.42 7.80 -2.45
N THR A 3 -0.45 8.62 -2.06
CA THR A 3 0.38 9.43 -2.97
C THR A 3 1.80 9.54 -2.41
N ASP A 4 2.73 10.11 -3.17
CA ASP A 4 4.10 10.40 -2.73
C ASP A 4 4.20 11.48 -1.63
N LYS A 5 3.08 12.14 -1.29
CA LYS A 5 2.96 13.21 -0.31
C LYS A 5 2.19 12.81 0.94
N HIS A 6 1.55 11.64 0.93
CA HIS A 6 0.73 11.16 2.03
C HIS A 6 1.19 9.76 2.45
N PRO A 7 1.11 9.42 3.75
CA PRO A 7 1.39 8.06 4.25
C PRO A 7 0.68 6.99 3.44
N ARG A 8 1.26 5.80 3.24
CA ARG A 8 0.59 4.71 2.51
C ARG A 8 -0.74 4.34 3.17
N ILE A 9 -1.73 3.95 2.35
CA ILE A 9 -3.07 3.58 2.83
C ILE A 9 -2.99 2.44 3.85
N SER A 10 -2.15 1.43 3.60
CA SER A 10 -1.92 0.29 4.51
C SER A 10 -1.48 0.76 5.91
N THR A 11 -0.61 1.79 5.97
CA THR A 11 -0.19 2.43 7.23
C THR A 11 -1.35 3.14 7.93
N ARG A 12 -2.20 3.86 7.18
CA ARG A 12 -3.28 4.67 7.76
C ARG A 12 -4.46 3.86 8.29
N VAL A 13 -4.87 2.81 7.56
CA VAL A 13 -6.09 2.05 7.89
C VAL A 13 -5.79 0.72 8.58
N GLY A 14 -4.55 0.24 8.45
CA GLY A 14 -4.10 -1.05 8.94
C GLY A 14 -4.39 -2.21 7.98
N PRO A 15 -3.66 -3.33 8.11
CA PRO A 15 -3.75 -4.46 7.19
C PRO A 15 -5.14 -5.11 7.18
N SER A 16 -5.84 -5.14 8.32
CA SER A 16 -7.17 -5.77 8.43
C SER A 16 -8.27 -5.01 7.67
N ARG A 17 -8.11 -3.70 7.48
CA ARG A 17 -9.12 -2.86 6.80
C ARG A 17 -8.79 -2.60 5.34
N LEU A 18 -7.54 -2.80 4.93
CA LEU A 18 -7.06 -2.53 3.59
C LEU A 18 -7.92 -3.18 2.49
N PRO A 19 -8.32 -4.47 2.57
CA PRO A 19 -9.17 -5.08 1.56
C PRO A 19 -10.52 -4.36 1.39
N GLY A 20 -11.14 -3.92 2.49
CA GLY A 20 -12.39 -3.18 2.43
C GLY A 20 -12.26 -1.84 1.70
N TYR A 21 -11.17 -1.11 1.96
CA TYR A 21 -10.87 0.14 1.24
C TYR A 21 -10.55 -0.09 -0.24
N MET A 22 -9.91 -1.21 -0.59
CA MET A 22 -9.69 -1.60 -1.99
C MET A 22 -11.02 -1.86 -2.70
N VAL A 23 -11.90 -2.65 -2.10
CA VAL A 23 -13.25 -2.93 -2.61
C VAL A 23 -13.99 -1.61 -2.84
N LEU A 24 -14.04 -0.74 -1.84
CA LEU A 24 -14.69 0.56 -1.94
C LEU A 24 -14.11 1.40 -3.09
N SER A 25 -12.78 1.54 -3.16
CA SER A 25 -12.15 2.34 -4.21
C SER A 25 -12.29 1.74 -5.61
N MET A 26 -12.33 0.41 -5.74
CA MET A 26 -12.37 -0.30 -7.02
C MET A 26 -13.77 -0.56 -7.56
N LEU A 27 -14.81 -0.48 -6.73
CA LEU A 27 -16.19 -0.75 -7.15
C LEU A 27 -17.04 0.52 -7.26
N LEU A 28 -16.57 1.67 -6.76
CA LEU A 28 -17.21 2.94 -7.03
C LEU A 28 -17.10 3.31 -8.53
N PRO A 29 -18.16 3.92 -9.11
CA PRO A 29 -18.18 4.31 -10.51
C PRO A 29 -17.14 5.39 -10.80
N GLY A 30 -16.64 5.44 -12.04
CA GLY A 30 -15.69 6.46 -12.50
C GLY A 30 -14.28 5.93 -12.75
N GLN A 31 -13.26 6.70 -12.36
CA GLN A 31 -11.86 6.32 -12.55
C GLN A 31 -11.21 5.96 -11.21
N VAL A 32 -10.41 4.88 -11.21
CA VAL A 32 -9.64 4.46 -10.03
C VAL A 32 -8.20 4.91 -10.20
N TYR A 33 -7.64 5.45 -9.13
CA TYR A 33 -6.23 5.82 -9.02
C TYR A 33 -5.57 5.01 -7.90
N SER A 34 -4.62 4.15 -8.29
CA SER A 34 -3.80 3.37 -7.37
C SER A 34 -2.37 3.90 -7.38
N TYR A 35 -1.78 4.04 -6.20
CA TYR A 35 -0.35 4.33 -6.08
C TYR A 35 0.42 3.01 -6.04
N TYR A 36 1.66 2.99 -6.55
CA TYR A 36 2.44 1.76 -6.58
C TYR A 36 2.63 1.19 -5.17
N GLY A 37 2.51 -0.12 -5.04
CA GLY A 37 2.58 -0.79 -3.76
C GLY A 37 1.27 -0.79 -2.98
N ASP A 38 0.24 -0.03 -3.38
CA ASP A 38 -1.10 -0.17 -2.78
C ASP A 38 -1.63 -1.59 -3.00
N GLU A 39 -1.40 -2.18 -4.20
CA GLU A 39 -1.87 -3.51 -4.60
C GLU A 39 -1.26 -4.67 -3.81
N ILE A 40 -0.03 -4.51 -3.34
CA ILE A 40 0.63 -5.45 -2.43
C ILE A 40 0.52 -4.99 -0.97
N GLY A 41 -0.16 -3.89 -0.67
CA GLY A 41 -0.34 -3.41 0.70
C GLY A 41 0.92 -2.93 1.39
N MET A 42 1.88 -2.37 0.64
CA MET A 42 3.08 -1.76 1.20
C MET A 42 2.73 -0.76 2.31
N THR A 43 3.52 -0.79 3.37
CA THR A 43 3.46 0.14 4.49
C THR A 43 4.61 1.13 4.42
N ASP A 44 4.49 2.21 5.16
CA ASP A 44 5.58 3.17 5.35
C ASP A 44 6.72 2.51 6.15
N SER A 45 7.97 2.88 5.85
CA SER A 45 9.12 2.43 6.64
C SER A 45 9.09 3.07 8.02
N LYS A 46 9.30 2.28 9.07
CA LYS A 46 9.38 2.78 10.46
C LYS A 46 10.76 3.33 10.84
N ALA A 47 11.79 2.99 10.07
CA ALA A 47 13.15 3.43 10.33
C ALA A 47 13.34 4.89 9.92
N PRO A 48 13.82 5.78 10.80
CA PRO A 48 14.26 7.10 10.38
C PRO A 48 15.36 6.95 9.33
N TRP A 49 15.31 7.80 8.30
CA TRP A 49 16.40 7.91 7.34
C TRP A 49 17.62 8.46 8.08
N ASN A 50 18.48 7.56 8.54
CA ASN A 50 19.82 7.90 9.01
C ASN A 50 20.76 7.00 8.23
N ASP A 51 21.57 7.60 7.36
CA ASP A 51 22.49 6.93 6.44
C ASP A 51 23.69 6.29 7.15
N THR A 52 23.54 5.84 8.40
CA THR A 52 24.64 5.27 9.18
C THR A 52 24.12 4.42 10.34
N GLN A 53 24.72 3.24 10.45
CA GLN A 53 25.00 2.60 11.74
C GLN A 53 25.78 3.59 12.63
N SER A 54 25.12 4.55 13.27
CA SER A 54 25.71 5.40 14.29
C SER A 54 24.62 6.24 14.93
N ASP A 55 24.47 6.11 16.24
CA ASP A 55 23.61 6.90 17.11
C ASP A 55 22.08 6.76 16.95
N THR A 56 21.56 5.88 17.80
CA THR A 56 20.22 5.80 18.39
C THR A 56 19.68 7.12 19.00
N GLN A 57 20.17 8.29 18.61
CA GLN A 57 19.77 9.57 19.20
C GLN A 57 19.95 10.79 18.28
N ALA A 58 19.89 10.60 16.95
CA ALA A 58 19.77 11.72 16.02
C ALA A 58 18.38 12.38 16.17
N ARG A 59 18.38 13.41 17.01
CA ARG A 59 17.30 14.33 17.38
C ARG A 59 16.21 14.44 16.30
N LEU A 60 14.97 14.10 16.67
CA LEU A 60 13.74 14.43 15.94
C LEU A 60 13.59 15.97 15.85
N THR A 61 14.38 16.61 15.00
CA THR A 61 14.18 18.02 14.64
C THR A 61 12.97 18.12 13.73
N ALA A 62 12.30 19.28 13.72
CA ALA A 62 11.14 19.49 12.85
C ALA A 62 11.45 19.16 11.38
N ASP A 63 12.66 19.49 10.91
CA ASP A 63 13.10 19.22 9.54
C ASP A 63 13.28 17.71 9.26
N SER A 64 13.86 16.96 10.20
CA SER A 64 14.02 15.50 10.07
C SER A 64 12.67 14.76 10.02
N LEU A 65 11.66 15.27 10.76
CA LEU A 65 10.31 14.73 10.75
C LEU A 65 9.59 15.00 9.43
N VAL A 66 9.82 16.16 8.82
CA VAL A 66 9.27 16.51 7.50
C VAL A 66 9.89 15.65 6.41
N GLU A 67 11.21 15.44 6.43
CA GLU A 67 11.87 14.55 5.45
C GLU A 67 11.44 13.10 5.62
N TYR A 68 11.36 12.59 6.85
CA TYR A 68 10.84 11.27 7.14
C TYR A 68 9.41 11.10 6.60
N SER A 69 8.52 12.06 6.90
CA SER A 69 7.14 12.02 6.40
C SER A 69 7.04 12.03 4.88
N ARG A 70 7.99 12.64 4.17
CA ARG A 70 8.00 12.66 2.69
C ARG A 70 8.58 11.39 2.09
N ASN A 71 9.61 10.80 2.71
CA ASN A 71 10.32 9.64 2.16
C ASN A 71 9.67 8.31 2.55
N ALA A 72 8.93 8.26 3.66
CA ALA A 72 8.21 7.10 4.13
C ALA A 72 7.32 6.40 3.08
N PRO A 73 6.50 7.11 2.26
CA PRO A 73 5.73 6.46 1.21
C PRO A 73 6.54 6.14 -0.06
N ARG A 74 7.79 6.62 -0.18
CA ARG A 74 8.61 6.58 -1.40
C ARG A 74 9.65 5.46 -1.42
N THR A 75 9.62 4.56 -0.43
CA THR A 75 10.54 3.43 -0.38
C THR A 75 10.45 2.59 -1.67
N PRO A 76 11.55 1.94 -2.08
CA PRO A 76 11.55 1.11 -3.28
C PRO A 76 10.48 0.01 -3.24
N MET A 77 10.02 -0.40 -4.43
CA MET A 77 9.03 -1.47 -4.61
C MET A 77 9.59 -2.83 -4.14
N GLN A 78 8.76 -3.64 -3.49
CA GLN A 78 9.14 -4.94 -2.94
C GLN A 78 8.76 -6.06 -3.92
N TRP A 79 9.69 -6.47 -4.78
CA TRP A 79 9.45 -7.50 -5.80
C TRP A 79 9.64 -8.92 -5.25
N ASN A 80 10.70 -9.16 -4.48
CA ASN A 80 11.00 -10.47 -3.88
C ASN A 80 11.66 -10.33 -2.51
N GLY A 81 11.81 -11.45 -1.79
CA GLY A 81 12.50 -11.53 -0.50
C GLY A 81 13.98 -11.94 -0.58
N ALA A 82 14.51 -12.15 -1.79
CA ALA A 82 15.82 -12.79 -1.99
C ALA A 82 17.02 -11.84 -1.83
N THR A 83 16.82 -10.54 -2.06
CA THR A 83 17.87 -9.51 -1.91
C THR A 83 17.49 -8.48 -0.87
N ASN A 84 18.48 -7.84 -0.24
CA ASN A 84 18.27 -6.73 0.69
C ASN A 84 17.64 -5.48 0.03
N THR A 85 17.64 -5.42 -1.30
CA THR A 85 16.96 -4.41 -2.12
C THR A 85 15.58 -4.87 -2.59
N ALA A 86 15.08 -6.00 -2.10
CA ALA A 86 13.80 -6.63 -2.45
C ALA A 86 13.56 -6.78 -3.96
N GLY A 87 14.62 -7.05 -4.73
CA GLY A 87 14.57 -7.15 -6.18
C GLY A 87 14.36 -5.82 -6.93
N PHE A 88 14.38 -4.67 -6.25
CA PHE A 88 14.29 -3.35 -6.90
C PHE A 88 15.56 -2.99 -7.68
N SER A 89 16.72 -3.42 -7.19
CA SER A 89 18.03 -3.10 -7.76
C SER A 89 18.96 -4.31 -7.68
N THR A 90 19.86 -4.43 -8.65
CA THR A 90 20.97 -5.40 -8.60
C THR A 90 22.15 -4.92 -7.76
N ASN A 91 22.19 -3.63 -7.40
CA ASN A 91 23.18 -3.09 -6.47
C ASN A 91 22.84 -3.47 -5.03
N GLU A 92 23.85 -3.44 -4.15
CA GLU A 92 23.68 -3.71 -2.72
C GLU A 92 22.88 -2.63 -1.98
N THR A 93 22.81 -1.42 -2.52
CA THR A 93 22.12 -0.28 -1.90
C THR A 93 21.22 0.46 -2.88
N THR A 94 20.24 1.18 -2.33
CA THR A 94 19.24 1.96 -3.06
C THR A 94 19.19 3.39 -2.52
N TYR A 95 18.60 4.31 -3.28
CA TYR A 95 18.48 5.73 -2.90
C TYR A 95 17.63 5.97 -1.63
N LEU A 96 16.81 4.98 -1.24
CA LEU A 96 16.08 4.90 0.03
C LEU A 96 16.14 3.45 0.53
N PRO A 97 16.14 3.17 1.85
CA PRO A 97 16.07 1.80 2.34
C PRO A 97 14.76 1.16 1.90
N VAL A 98 14.82 -0.13 1.65
CA VAL A 98 13.59 -0.93 1.51
C VAL A 98 12.98 -1.12 2.90
N ASN A 99 11.64 -1.20 2.96
CA ASN A 99 10.94 -1.47 4.21
C ASN A 99 11.34 -2.85 4.75
N GLU A 100 11.48 -2.98 6.06
CA GLU A 100 11.95 -4.20 6.76
C GLU A 100 11.07 -5.44 6.51
N ASN A 101 9.81 -5.25 6.10
CA ASN A 101 8.87 -6.33 5.82
C ASN A 101 8.95 -6.90 4.39
N TYR A 102 9.98 -6.57 3.62
CA TYR A 102 10.09 -6.98 2.22
C TYR A 102 10.23 -8.49 2.04
N ASP A 103 10.63 -9.22 3.07
CA ASP A 103 10.81 -10.66 3.07
C ASP A 103 9.48 -11.42 2.95
N TYR A 104 8.40 -10.90 3.53
CA TYR A 104 7.06 -11.50 3.45
C TYR A 104 6.01 -10.65 2.70
N GLN A 105 6.22 -9.34 2.56
CA GLN A 105 5.26 -8.41 1.92
C GLN A 105 5.65 -8.03 0.48
N ASN A 106 6.14 -8.98 -0.31
CA ASN A 106 6.61 -8.75 -1.68
C ASN A 106 5.71 -9.39 -2.75
N VAL A 107 5.88 -8.99 -4.01
CA VAL A 107 5.10 -9.49 -5.15
C VAL A 107 5.21 -11.01 -5.29
N GLU A 108 6.43 -11.56 -5.21
CA GLU A 108 6.68 -13.00 -5.35
C GLU A 108 5.95 -13.82 -4.29
N SER A 109 5.97 -13.40 -3.03
CA SER A 109 5.28 -14.09 -1.94
C SER A 109 3.76 -13.98 -2.06
N LEU A 110 3.25 -12.84 -2.53
CA LEU A 110 1.81 -12.60 -2.61
C LEU A 110 1.16 -13.14 -3.89
N ILE A 111 1.93 -13.52 -4.92
CA ILE A 111 1.37 -13.99 -6.19
C ILE A 111 0.69 -15.36 -6.04
N ASP A 112 1.28 -16.24 -5.24
CA ASP A 112 0.81 -17.61 -5.03
C ASP A 112 -0.18 -17.73 -3.87
N GLU A 113 -0.24 -16.73 -2.99
CA GLU A 113 -1.16 -16.68 -1.85
C GLU A 113 -2.59 -16.28 -2.28
N PRO A 114 -3.59 -17.20 -2.29
CA PRO A 114 -4.89 -16.94 -2.92
C PRO A 114 -5.73 -15.85 -2.25
N SER A 115 -5.52 -15.65 -0.95
CA SER A 115 -6.13 -14.62 -0.10
C SER A 115 -5.28 -13.37 0.04
N SER A 116 -4.19 -13.25 -0.72
CA SER A 116 -3.33 -12.07 -0.66
C SER A 116 -4.04 -10.79 -1.12
N THR A 117 -3.50 -9.66 -0.67
CA THR A 117 -3.90 -8.34 -1.15
C THR A 117 -3.76 -8.23 -2.67
N LEU A 118 -2.68 -8.78 -3.23
CA LEU A 118 -2.41 -8.75 -4.68
C LEU A 118 -3.48 -9.52 -5.46
N ASN A 119 -3.82 -10.73 -5.02
CA ASN A 119 -4.83 -11.53 -5.69
C ASN A 119 -6.24 -10.97 -5.49
N THR A 120 -6.51 -10.33 -4.36
CA THR A 120 -7.74 -9.54 -4.14
C THR A 120 -7.81 -8.37 -5.12
N TYR A 121 -6.73 -7.60 -5.28
CA TYR A 121 -6.64 -6.50 -6.23
C TYR A 121 -6.87 -6.97 -7.68
N LYS A 122 -6.23 -8.07 -8.10
CA LYS A 122 -6.44 -8.67 -9.44
C LYS A 122 -7.91 -9.07 -9.66
N LYS A 123 -8.56 -9.69 -8.67
CA LYS A 123 -9.99 -10.06 -8.73
C LYS A 123 -10.87 -8.81 -8.90
N LEU A 124 -10.59 -7.73 -8.16
CA LEU A 124 -11.32 -6.47 -8.27
C LEU A 124 -11.13 -5.79 -9.63
N VAL A 125 -9.91 -5.76 -10.17
CA VAL A 125 -9.64 -5.24 -11.52
C VAL A 125 -10.40 -6.02 -12.58
N LYS A 126 -10.49 -7.36 -12.45
CA LYS A 126 -11.31 -8.19 -13.33
C LYS A 126 -12.79 -7.84 -13.19
N LEU A 127 -13.30 -7.76 -11.96
CA LEU A 127 -14.70 -7.47 -11.66
C LEU A 127 -15.13 -6.11 -12.22
N ARG A 128 -14.27 -5.09 -12.16
CA ARG A 128 -14.54 -3.75 -12.71
C ARG A 128 -14.76 -3.73 -14.23
N LYS A 129 -14.31 -4.76 -14.95
CA LYS A 129 -14.52 -4.88 -16.40
C LYS A 129 -15.91 -5.39 -16.77
N GLU A 130 -16.68 -5.87 -15.80
CA GLU A 130 -18.05 -6.33 -16.05
C GLU A 130 -18.97 -5.13 -16.36
N PRO A 131 -19.94 -5.26 -17.29
CA PRO A 131 -20.82 -4.16 -17.69
C PRO A 131 -21.55 -3.47 -16.54
N VAL A 132 -21.92 -4.22 -15.49
CA VAL A 132 -22.59 -3.68 -14.30
C VAL A 132 -21.71 -2.67 -13.54
N PHE A 133 -20.39 -2.85 -13.52
CA PHE A 133 -19.46 -1.92 -12.86
C PHE A 133 -19.00 -0.79 -13.79
N GLN A 134 -19.23 -0.90 -15.10
CA GLN A 134 -18.93 0.14 -16.08
C GLN A 134 -20.10 1.11 -16.29
N PHE A 135 -21.32 0.59 -16.34
CA PHE A 135 -22.51 1.34 -16.76
C PHE A 135 -23.67 1.24 -15.76
N GLY A 136 -23.55 0.44 -14.71
CA GLY A 136 -24.61 0.28 -13.71
C GLY A 136 -24.81 1.53 -12.84
N HIS A 137 -25.97 1.58 -12.19
CA HIS A 137 -26.30 2.61 -11.23
C HIS A 137 -25.80 2.26 -9.84
N LEU A 138 -25.17 3.22 -9.16
CA LEU A 138 -24.72 3.10 -7.79
C LEU A 138 -25.84 3.48 -6.82
N ASN A 139 -26.16 2.60 -5.88
CA ASN A 139 -26.98 2.89 -4.72
C ASN A 139 -26.19 2.63 -3.43
N ILE A 140 -26.15 3.63 -2.54
CA ILE A 140 -25.48 3.53 -1.25
C ILE A 140 -26.53 3.55 -0.14
N GLY A 141 -26.37 2.69 0.85
CA GLY A 141 -27.15 2.70 2.07
C GLY A 141 -26.33 2.28 3.28
N THR A 142 -26.96 2.31 4.45
CA THR A 142 -26.36 1.86 5.70
C THR A 142 -27.27 0.85 6.41
N LEU A 143 -26.66 -0.03 7.21
CA LEU A 143 -27.35 -1.00 8.07
C LEU A 143 -26.77 -0.95 9.49
N ASN A 144 -27.50 -1.55 10.44
CA ASN A 144 -27.10 -1.67 11.85
C ASN A 144 -26.73 -0.33 12.49
N ASN A 145 -27.64 0.65 12.46
CA ASN A 145 -27.42 2.00 13.01
C ASN A 145 -26.14 2.65 12.45
N ASP A 146 -26.03 2.68 11.12
CA ASP A 146 -24.91 3.31 10.40
C ASP A 146 -23.52 2.67 10.59
N THR A 147 -23.46 1.43 11.09
CA THR A 147 -22.19 0.71 11.27
C THR A 147 -21.74 -0.08 10.05
N VAL A 148 -22.67 -0.44 9.14
CA VAL A 148 -22.36 -1.22 7.94
C VAL A 148 -22.73 -0.41 6.70
N LEU A 149 -21.74 -0.12 5.86
CA LEU A 149 -21.93 0.49 4.54
C LEU A 149 -22.37 -0.58 3.53
N VAL A 150 -23.44 -0.29 2.79
CA VAL A 150 -23.96 -1.16 1.73
C VAL A 150 -23.84 -0.44 0.39
N ILE A 151 -23.25 -1.13 -0.59
CA ILE A 151 -23.09 -0.68 -1.97
C ILE A 151 -23.88 -1.66 -2.84
N LYS A 152 -24.85 -1.15 -3.60
CA LYS A 152 -25.72 -1.91 -4.51
C LYS A 152 -25.65 -1.37 -5.93
#